data_AF-A0A3M3FC01-F1
#
_entry.id   AF-A0A3M3FC01-F1
#
_cell.length_a   1.000
_cell.length_b   1.000
_cell.length_c   1.000
_cell.angle_alpha   90.00
_cell.angle_beta   90.00
_cell.angle_gamma   90.00
#
_symmetry.space_group_name_H-M   'P 1'
#
loop_
_entity.id
_entity.type
_entity.pdbx_description
1 polymer ?
#
loop_
_entity_poly.entity_id
_entity_poly.type
_entity_poly.pdbx_seq_one_letter_code
_entity_poly.pdbx_strand_id
1 'polypeptide(L)'
;MTGTHNGQPMTSSMLRGRFDAAREAAGVEKGEFQMRDLRAKAGTDKAESSGDILQARDQLGHTTVVMTENYIRMRIGKKVTPTK
;
A
#
# COMPACT_ATOMS: atom_id res chain seq x y z
N MET A 1 2.89 14.52 -6.16
CA MET A 1 2.97 15.88 -5.57
C MET A 1 2.56 15.82 -4.10
N THR A 2 3.51 15.92 -3.17
CA THR A 2 3.23 15.98 -1.72
C THR A 2 3.53 17.40 -1.21
N GLY A 3 2.78 18.39 -1.69
CA GLY A 3 2.91 19.79 -1.29
C GLY A 3 1.70 20.30 -0.49
N THR A 4 1.91 21.29 0.36
CA THR A 4 0.84 22.19 0.81
C THR A 4 0.34 23.03 -0.36
N HIS A 5 -0.78 23.73 -0.21
CA HIS A 5 -1.32 24.62 -1.25
C HIS A 5 -0.30 25.69 -1.70
N ASN A 6 0.71 25.97 -0.88
CA ASN A 6 1.79 26.93 -1.14
C ASN A 6 3.10 26.26 -1.60
N GLY A 7 3.06 25.00 -2.04
CA GLY A 7 4.22 24.28 -2.57
C GLY A 7 5.25 23.84 -1.51
N GLN A 8 4.96 24.04 -0.22
CA GLN A 8 5.86 23.59 0.86
C GLN A 8 5.74 22.07 1.06
N PRO A 9 6.84 21.39 1.40
CA PRO A 9 6.79 19.96 1.72
C PRO A 9 5.91 19.72 2.93
N MET A 10 5.07 18.68 2.86
CA MET A 10 4.26 18.27 4.01
C MET A 10 5.11 17.60 5.08
N THR A 11 4.81 17.90 6.35
CA THR A 11 5.36 17.13 7.47
C THR A 11 4.70 15.76 7.56
N SER A 12 5.35 14.83 8.26
CA SER A 12 4.80 13.49 8.52
C SER A 12 3.44 13.53 9.24
N SER A 13 3.25 14.49 10.16
CA SER A 13 1.99 14.72 10.88
C SER A 13 0.87 15.17 9.93
N MET A 14 1.17 16.08 9.00
CA MET A 14 0.18 16.54 8.01
C MET A 14 -0.26 15.41 7.08
N LEU A 15 0.69 14.59 6.62
CA LEU A 15 0.38 13.43 5.79
C LEU A 15 -0.51 12.43 6.54
N ARG A 16 -0.19 12.17 7.82
CA ARG A 16 -1.00 11.30 8.70
C ARG A 16 -2.40 11.85 8.91
N GLY A 17 -2.54 13.13 9.23
CA GLY A 17 -3.85 13.76 9.42
C GLY A 17 -4.72 13.70 8.17
N ARG A 18 -4.15 13.91 6.98
CA ARG A 18 -4.88 13.76 5.71
C ARG A 18 -5.35 12.33 5.46
N PHE A 19 -4.54 11.33 5.82
CA PHE A 19 -4.94 9.94 5.73
C PHE A 19 -6.06 9.59 6.71
N ASP A 20 -5.95 10.01 7.98
CA ASP A 20 -6.96 9.75 8.99
C ASP A 20 -8.32 10.38 8.59
N ALA A 21 -8.31 11.61 8.07
CA ALA A 21 -9.51 12.26 7.52
C ALA A 21 -10.11 11.49 6.33
N ALA A 22 -9.27 11.00 5.41
CA ALA A 22 -9.74 10.19 4.29
C ALA A 22 -10.31 8.83 4.75
N ARG A 23 -9.71 8.22 5.79
CA ARG A 23 -10.20 6.97 6.38
C ARG A 23 -11.57 7.16 7.03
N GLU A 24 -11.71 8.22 7.82
CA GLU A 24 -12.98 8.57 8.47
C GLU A 24 -14.08 8.86 7.43
N ALA A 25 -13.76 9.61 6.37
CA ALA A 25 -14.68 9.85 5.27
C ALA A 25 -15.09 8.57 4.52
N ALA A 26 -14.21 7.56 4.49
CA ALA A 26 -14.52 6.24 3.94
C ALA A 26 -15.29 5.32 4.91
N GLY A 27 -15.56 5.77 6.14
CA GLY A 27 -16.26 4.99 7.16
C GLY A 27 -15.45 3.80 7.68
N VAL A 28 -14.12 3.84 7.59
CA VAL A 28 -13.25 2.73 8.01
C VAL A 28 -12.71 2.99 9.42
N GLU A 29 -12.86 2.01 10.29
CA GLU A 29 -12.39 2.09 11.67
C GLU A 29 -10.85 2.14 11.74
N LYS A 30 -10.33 2.87 12.74
CA LYS A 30 -8.88 3.06 12.89
C LYS A 30 -8.10 1.77 13.11
N GLY A 31 -8.73 0.80 13.77
CA GLY A 31 -8.15 -0.52 14.01
C GLY A 31 -8.06 -1.37 12.74
N GLU A 32 -8.95 -1.14 11.78
CA GLU A 32 -9.09 -1.96 10.57
C GLU A 32 -8.14 -1.53 9.46
N PHE A 33 -7.84 -0.23 9.37
CA PHE A 33 -6.96 0.30 8.33
C PHE A 33 -6.07 1.45 8.81
N GLN A 34 -4.76 1.21 8.76
CA GLN A 34 -3.72 2.14 9.15
C GLN A 34 -2.85 2.52 7.95
N MET A 35 -2.22 3.70 8.00
CA MET A 35 -1.38 4.20 6.90
C MET A 35 -0.29 3.19 6.46
N ARG A 36 0.28 2.42 7.41
CA ARG A 36 1.28 1.38 7.10
C ARG A 36 0.73 0.26 6.22
N ASP A 37 -0.58 0.02 6.24
CA ASP A 37 -1.22 -1.02 5.43
C ASP A 37 -1.23 -0.68 3.95
N LEU A 38 -1.05 0.60 3.58
CA LEU A 38 -0.81 1.02 2.19
C LEU A 38 0.46 0.37 1.62
N ARG A 39 1.51 0.20 2.44
CA ARG A 39 2.75 -0.44 2.01
C ARG A 39 2.53 -1.93 1.72
N ALA A 40 1.80 -2.63 2.57
CA ALA A 40 1.43 -4.04 2.34
C ALA A 40 0.55 -4.19 1.09
N LYS A 41 -0.45 -3.30 0.93
CA LYS A 41 -1.32 -3.28 -0.25
C LYS A 41 -0.53 -3.04 -1.54
N ALA A 42 0.39 -2.06 -1.54
CA ALA A 42 1.23 -1.76 -2.70
C ALA A 42 2.15 -2.94 -3.07
N GLY A 43 2.74 -3.62 -2.08
CA GLY A 43 3.52 -4.84 -2.30
C GLY A 43 2.70 -5.95 -2.94
N THR A 44 1.50 -6.18 -2.42
CA THR A 44 0.54 -7.17 -2.94
C THR A 44 0.15 -6.85 -4.39
N ASP A 45 -0.24 -5.61 -4.66
CA ASP A 45 -0.63 -5.17 -6.01
C ASP A 45 0.49 -5.30 -7.02
N LYS A 46 1.72 -5.01 -6.60
CA LYS A 46 2.88 -5.15 -7.48
C LYS A 46 3.14 -6.61 -7.79
N ALA A 47 3.13 -7.49 -6.79
CA ALA A 47 3.31 -8.93 -7.00
C ALA A 47 2.20 -9.54 -7.88
N GLU A 48 0.94 -9.13 -7.70
CA GLU A 48 -0.18 -9.60 -8.52
C GLU A 48 -0.10 -9.10 -9.96
N SER A 49 0.25 -7.83 -10.18
CA SER A 49 0.32 -7.25 -11.53
C SER A 49 1.54 -7.71 -12.32
N SER A 50 2.67 -7.96 -11.67
CA SER A 50 3.88 -8.47 -12.32
C SER A 50 3.90 -9.99 -12.44
N GLY A 51 3.18 -10.71 -11.56
CA GLY A 51 3.39 -12.15 -11.35
C GLY A 51 4.75 -12.49 -10.72
N ASP A 52 5.49 -11.47 -10.27
CA ASP A 52 6.88 -11.60 -9.82
C ASP A 52 7.10 -10.87 -8.47
N ILE A 53 7.37 -11.68 -7.45
CA ILE A 53 7.63 -11.24 -6.08
C ILE A 53 8.93 -10.44 -5.94
N LEU A 54 9.90 -10.59 -6.84
CA LEU A 54 11.15 -9.83 -6.81
C LEU A 54 10.89 -8.35 -7.11
N GLN A 55 9.98 -8.06 -8.04
CA GLN A 55 9.59 -6.67 -8.30
C GLN A 55 8.85 -6.05 -7.12
N ALA A 56 8.06 -6.83 -6.38
CA ALA A 56 7.45 -6.37 -5.14
C ALA A 56 8.51 -6.13 -4.05
N ARG A 57 9.52 -6.99 -3.93
CA ARG A 57 10.67 -6.80 -3.03
C ARG A 57 11.39 -5.50 -3.32
N ASP A 58 11.70 -5.24 -4.59
CA ASP A 58 12.44 -4.05 -5.02
C ASP A 58 11.62 -2.78 -4.79
N GLN A 59 10.33 -2.80 -5.10
CA GLN A 59 9.40 -1.70 -4.82
C GLN A 59 9.30 -1.37 -3.32
N LEU A 60 9.32 -2.39 -2.46
CA LEU A 60 9.28 -2.21 -1.02
C LEU A 60 10.67 -1.89 -0.43
N GLY A 61 11.76 -2.12 -1.18
CA GLY A 61 13.12 -1.95 -0.68
C GLY A 61 13.51 -2.98 0.38
N HIS A 62 13.06 -4.23 0.24
CA HIS A 62 13.44 -5.31 1.15
C HIS A 62 14.70 -6.04 0.67
N THR A 63 15.50 -6.53 1.60
CA THR A 63 16.74 -7.24 1.30
C THR A 63 16.48 -8.69 0.88
N THR A 64 15.40 -9.31 1.37
CA THR A 64 15.05 -10.70 1.07
C THR A 64 13.59 -10.83 0.64
N VAL A 65 13.30 -11.88 -0.13
CA VAL A 65 11.95 -12.23 -0.59
C VAL A 65 11.04 -12.61 0.59
N VAL A 66 11.59 -13.31 1.58
CA VAL A 66 10.85 -13.74 2.80
C VAL A 66 10.26 -12.56 3.55
N MET A 67 10.96 -11.42 3.61
CA MET A 67 10.39 -10.20 4.19
C MET A 67 9.19 -9.72 3.39
N THR A 68 9.27 -9.74 2.05
CA THR A 68 8.19 -9.33 1.16
C THR A 68 6.96 -10.22 1.28
N GLU A 69 7.14 -11.52 1.50
CA GLU A 69 6.02 -12.45 1.73
C GLU A 69 5.14 -12.00 2.91
N ASN A 70 5.73 -11.49 4.00
CA ASN A 70 4.97 -10.95 5.14
C ASN A 70 4.11 -9.72 4.79
N TYR A 71 4.44 -9.01 3.72
CA TYR A 71 3.71 -7.84 3.26
C TYR A 71 2.73 -8.16 2.12
N ILE A 72 2.85 -9.33 1.48
CA ILE A 72 1.89 -9.81 0.50
C ILE A 72 0.72 -10.43 1.25
N ARG A 73 -0.44 -9.76 1.22
CA ARG A 73 -1.67 -10.30 1.79
C ARG A 73 -2.27 -11.27 0.78
N MET A 74 -2.58 -12.49 1.19
CA MET A 74 -3.41 -13.39 0.39
C MET A 74 -4.82 -12.78 0.27
N ARG A 75 -5.11 -12.12 -0.86
CA ARG A 75 -6.46 -11.69 -1.17
C ARG A 75 -7.29 -12.94 -1.48
N ILE A 76 -8.40 -13.11 -0.78
CA ILE A 76 -9.39 -14.15 -1.11
C ILE A 76 -9.88 -13.86 -2.54
N GLY A 77 -9.59 -14.78 -3.46
CA GLY A 77 -9.86 -14.64 -4.89
C GLY A 77 -8.63 -14.24 -5.69
N LYS A 78 -7.88 -15.24 -6.18
CA LYS A 78 -6.93 -15.04 -7.29
C LYS A 78 -7.67 -14.31 -8.41
N LYS A 79 -7.12 -13.19 -8.91
CA LYS A 79 -7.55 -12.62 -10.19
C LYS A 79 -7.36 -13.69 -11.27
N VAL A 80 -8.44 -14.34 -11.67
CA VAL A 80 -8.48 -15.12 -12.90
C VAL A 80 -8.59 -14.11 -14.04
N THR A 81 -7.54 -14.03 -14.85
CA THR A 81 -7.64 -13.35 -16.15
C THR A 81 -8.60 -14.15 -17.03
N PRO A 82 -9.53 -13.50 -17.75
CA PRO A 82 -10.42 -14.21 -18.67
C PRO A 82 -9.59 -15.01 -19.68
N THR A 83 -9.88 -16.30 -19.80
CA THR A 83 -9.40 -17.11 -20.92
C THR A 83 -10.46 -17.01 -22.02
N LYS A 84 -10.20 -16.09 -22.96
CA LYS A 84 -10.92 -15.71 -24.20
C LYS A 84 -11.47 -14.29 -24.19
#